data_AF-A0A2T9JGS4-F1
#
_entry.id   AF-A0A2T9JGS4-F1
#
_cell.length_a   1.000
_cell.length_b   1.000
_cell.length_c   1.000
_cell.angle_alpha   90.00
_cell.angle_beta   90.00
_cell.angle_gamma   90.00
#
_symmetry.space_group_name_H-M   'P 1'
#
loop_
_entity.id
_entity.type
_entity.pdbx_description
1 polymer ?
#
loop_
_entity_poly.entity_id
_entity_poly.type
_entity_poly.pdbx_seq_one_letter_code
_entity_poly.pdbx_strand_id
1 'polypeptide(L)' 'VERMWCRLKDFRRVATRYDKLARNYLSGVLIAALCAYWLN' A
#
# COMPACT_ATOMS: atom_id res chain seq x y z
N VAL A 1 17.73 -24.89 2.44
CA VAL A 1 16.46 -24.35 2.96
C VAL A 1 16.58 -22.89 3.44
N GLU A 2 17.65 -22.51 4.15
CA GLU A 2 17.80 -21.16 4.75
C GLU A 2 17.88 -20.00 3.74
N ARG A 3 18.47 -20.24 2.56
CA ARG A 3 18.59 -19.24 1.50
C ARG A 3 17.23 -18.81 0.90
N MET A 4 16.26 -19.72 0.90
CA MET A 4 14.91 -19.48 0.38
C MET A 4 14.08 -18.65 1.37
N TRP A 5 14.23 -18.92 2.67
CA TRP A 5 13.60 -18.14 3.74
C TRP A 5 14.09 -16.69 3.79
N CYS A 6 15.37 -16.46 3.50
CA CYS A 6 15.93 -15.12 3.44
C CYS A 6 15.31 -14.28 2.30
N ARG A 7 15.12 -14.89 1.12
CA ARG A 7 14.40 -14.28 -0.01
C ARG A 7 12.93 -13.99 0.32
N LEU A 8 12.24 -14.93 0.97
CA LEU A 8 10.82 -14.75 1.35
C LEU A 8 10.63 -13.57 2.33
N LYS A 9 11.57 -13.35 3.26
CA LYS A 9 11.57 -12.19 4.15
C LYS A 9 11.82 -10.87 3.41
N ASP A 10 12.67 -10.87 2.39
CA ASP A 10 12.94 -9.68 1.56
C ASP A 10 11.71 -9.29 0.73
N PHE A 11 11.01 -10.25 0.15
CA PHE A 11 9.74 -10.03 -0.53
C PHE A 11 8.67 -9.42 0.38
N ARG A 12 8.63 -9.81 1.66
CA ARG A 12 7.74 -9.19 2.65
C ARG A 12 8.08 -7.71 2.88
N ARG A 13 9.37 -7.36 2.89
CA ARG A 13 9.82 -5.96 3.03
C ARG A 13 9.50 -5.11 1.80
N VAL A 14 9.61 -5.70 0.61
CA VAL A 14 9.16 -5.10 -0.66
C VAL A 14 7.64 -4.89 -0.66
N ALA A 15 6.86 -5.89 -0.25
CA ALA A 15 5.41 -5.78 -0.14
C ALA A 15 4.98 -4.64 0.81
N THR A 16 5.65 -4.49 1.96
CA THR A 16 5.38 -3.36 2.88
C THR A 16 5.78 -1.99 2.31
N ARG A 17 6.78 -1.91 1.43
CA ARG A 17 7.11 -0.67 0.70
C ARG A 17 5.98 -0.29 -0.28
N TYR A 18 5.43 -1.26 -0.99
CA TYR A 18 4.30 -1.03 -1.91
C TYR A 18 2.97 -0.78 -1.19
N ASP A 19 2.73 -1.43 -0.05
CA ASP A 19 1.54 -1.22 0.77
C ASP A 19 1.40 0.25 1.23
N LYS A 20 2.52 0.94 1.49
CA LYS A 20 2.48 2.38 1.80
C LYS A 20 1.99 3.23 0.62
N LEU A 21 2.37 2.88 -0.61
CA LEU A 21 1.90 3.58 -1.80
C LEU A 21 0.43 3.28 -2.07
N ALA A 22 0.02 2.01 -1.92
CA ALA A 22 -1.38 1.58 -2.05
C ALA A 22 -2.28 2.23 -0.99
N ARG A 23 -1.84 2.27 0.27
CA ARG A 23 -2.57 2.90 1.38
C ARG A 23 -2.64 4.42 1.23
N ASN A 24 -1.58 5.05 0.72
CA ASN A 24 -1.61 6.48 0.41
C ASN A 24 -2.53 6.79 -0.78
N TYR A 25 -2.52 5.96 -1.82
CA TYR A 25 -3.41 6.09 -2.97
C TYR A 25 -4.87 5.90 -2.58
N LEU A 26 -5.16 4.89 -1.77
CA LEU A 26 -6.50 4.61 -1.27
C LEU A 26 -7.00 5.71 -0.32
N SER A 27 -6.13 6.25 0.54
CA SER A 27 -6.44 7.44 1.35
C SER A 27 -6.74 8.66 0.48
N GLY A 28 -5.93 8.91 -0.56
CA GLY A 28 -6.16 10.01 -1.51
C GLY A 28 -7.48 9.86 -2.27
N VAL A 29 -7.82 8.65 -2.72
CA VAL A 29 -9.12 8.33 -3.34
C VAL A 29 -10.27 8.55 -2.38
N LEU A 30 -10.15 8.12 -1.12
CA LEU A 30 -11.19 8.34 -0.11
C LEU A 30 -11.42 9.83 0.16
N ILE A 31 -10.34 10.61 0.29
CA ILE A 31 -10.43 12.06 0.47
C ILE A 31 -11.06 12.72 -0.77
N ALA A 32 -10.63 12.35 -1.98
CA ALA A 32 -11.19 12.87 -3.21
C ALA A 32 -12.68 12.54 -3.36
N ALA A 33 -13.09 11.31 -3.02
CA ALA A 33 -14.48 10.89 -3.02
C ALA A 33 -15.32 11.67 -1.99
N LEU A 34 -14.77 11.89 -0.78
CA LEU A 34 -15.42 12.68 0.27
C LEU A 34 -15.61 14.15 -0.17
N CYS A 35 -14.58 14.74 -0.79
CA CYS A 35 -14.65 16.09 -1.35
C CYS A 35 -15.66 16.19 -2.49
N ALA A 36 -15.69 15.22 -3.40
CA ALA A 36 -16.66 15.18 -4.50
C ALA A 36 -18.11 15.05 -3.99
N TYR A 37 -18.33 14.25 -2.94
CA TYR A 37 -19.63 14.13 -2.30
C TYR A 37 -20.09 15.43 -1.61
N TRP A 38 -19.16 16.16 -0.99
CA TRP A 38 -19.48 17.42 -0.31
C TRP A 38 -19.66 18.61 -1.26
N LEU A 39 -19.03 18.58 -2.44
CA LEU A 39 -19.12 19.65 -3.43
C LEU A 39 -20.32 19.48 -4.38
N ASN A 40 -20.95 18.30 -4.37
CA ASN A 40 -22.19 17.99 -5.08
C ASN A 40 -23.41 18.37 -4.24
#